data_AF-A0A3P1Z289-F1
#
_entry.id   AF-A0A3P1Z289-F1
#
_cell.length_a   1.000
_cell.length_b   1.000
_cell.length_c   1.000
_cell.angle_alpha   90.00
_cell.angle_beta   90.00
_cell.angle_gamma   90.00
#
_symmetry.space_group_name_H-M   'P 1'
#
loop_
_entity.id
_entity.type
_entity.pdbx_description
1 polymer ?
#
loop_
_entity_poly.entity_id
_entity_poly.type
_entity_poly.pdbx_seq_one_letter_code
_entity_poly.pdbx_strand_id
1 'polypeptide(L)'
;MSIETLLGIALGRVGLRLADFEALTPDELDEVLKQYAEQEEARQRNGWEQARMIAFSAVAPHSKRIRRPTDLLKFDWDGKPIRKEEDEKMTLEERRRLMDELTEKWKED
;
A
#
# COMPACT_ATOMS: atom_id res chain seq x y z
N MET A 1 1.15 14.98 -28.80
CA MET A 1 -0.02 14.08 -28.79
C MET A 1 -1.05 14.67 -29.75
N SER A 2 -1.78 13.87 -30.53
CA SER A 2 -2.80 14.39 -31.47
C SER A 2 -4.15 14.61 -30.78
N ILE A 3 -5.02 15.42 -31.37
CA ILE A 3 -6.36 15.69 -30.82
C ILE A 3 -7.24 14.44 -30.81
N GLU A 4 -7.08 13.55 -31.79
CA GLU A 4 -7.78 12.26 -31.86
C GLU A 4 -7.33 11.34 -30.72
N THR A 5 -6.05 11.40 -30.34
CA THR A 5 -5.53 10.64 -29.21
C THR A 5 -6.12 11.14 -27.89
N LEU A 6 -6.19 12.47 -27.70
CA LEU A 6 -6.79 13.09 -26.53
C LEU A 6 -8.28 12.74 -26.42
N LEU A 7 -9.01 12.82 -27.53
CA LEU A 7 -10.42 12.43 -27.60
C LEU A 7 -10.62 10.95 -27.20
N GLY A 8 -9.79 10.06 -27.72
CA GLY A 8 -9.84 8.64 -27.38
C GLY A 8 -9.55 8.35 -25.90
N ILE A 9 -8.60 9.08 -25.29
CA ILE A 9 -8.33 8.98 -23.85
C ILE A 9 -9.52 9.50 -23.04
N ALA A 10 -10.01 10.70 -23.37
CA ALA A 10 -11.10 11.36 -22.66
C ALA A 10 -12.38 10.51 -22.66
N LEU A 11 -12.82 10.04 -23.82
CA LEU A 11 -14.08 9.29 -23.93
C LEU A 11 -13.92 7.83 -23.49
N GLY A 12 -12.82 7.19 -23.87
CA GLY A 12 -12.64 5.74 -23.69
C GLY A 12 -12.06 5.33 -22.35
N ARG A 13 -11.16 6.13 -21.77
CA ARG A 13 -10.52 5.82 -20.48
C ARG A 13 -11.14 6.61 -19.34
N VAL A 14 -11.20 7.93 -19.49
CA VAL A 14 -11.73 8.81 -18.44
C VAL A 14 -13.26 8.71 -18.34
N GLY A 15 -13.93 8.48 -19.47
CA GLY A 15 -15.40 8.37 -19.53
C GLY A 15 -16.11 9.71 -19.66
N LEU A 16 -15.44 10.74 -20.19
CA LEU A 16 -16.07 12.01 -20.53
C LEU A 16 -17.05 11.83 -21.70
N ARG A 17 -18.10 12.63 -21.74
CA ARG A 17 -18.95 12.74 -22.94
C ARG A 17 -18.24 13.59 -23.97
N LEU A 18 -18.55 13.37 -25.25
CA LEU A 18 -18.01 14.18 -26.35
C LEU A 18 -18.25 15.68 -26.13
N ALA A 19 -19.48 16.04 -25.71
CA ALA A 19 -19.83 17.44 -25.46
C ALA A 19 -19.01 18.06 -24.32
N ASP A 20 -18.66 17.30 -23.28
CA ASP A 20 -17.83 17.80 -22.17
C ASP A 20 -16.39 18.02 -22.66
N PHE A 21 -15.85 17.10 -23.46
CA PHE A 21 -14.52 17.25 -24.07
C PHE A 21 -14.42 18.47 -24.98
N GLU A 22 -15.44 18.72 -25.83
CA GLU A 22 -15.47 19.87 -26.73
C GLU A 22 -15.63 21.22 -26.00
N ALA A 23 -16.21 21.20 -24.80
CA ALA A 23 -16.42 22.39 -23.97
C ALA A 23 -15.23 22.73 -23.06
N LEU A 24 -14.37 21.75 -22.75
CA LEU A 24 -13.20 21.94 -21.90
C LEU A 24 -12.12 22.76 -22.62
N THR A 25 -11.47 23.63 -21.87
CA THR A 25 -10.20 24.21 -22.29
C THR A 25 -9.08 23.16 -22.21
N PRO A 26 -7.99 23.32 -22.99
CA PRO A 26 -6.85 22.42 -22.91
C PRO A 26 -6.28 22.26 -21.49
N ASP A 27 -6.20 23.34 -20.72
CA ASP A 27 -5.67 23.32 -19.35
C ASP A 27 -6.59 22.52 -18.40
N GLU A 28 -7.91 22.66 -18.55
CA GLU A 28 -8.87 21.88 -17.76
C GLU A 28 -8.84 20.39 -18.14
N LEU A 29 -8.67 20.09 -19.43
CA LEU A 29 -8.48 18.72 -19.89
C LEU A 29 -7.21 18.11 -19.28
N ASP A 30 -6.10 18.84 -19.29
CA ASP A 30 -4.84 18.38 -18.71
C ASP A 30 -4.97 18.06 -17.21
N GLU A 31 -5.68 18.91 -16.44
CA GLU A 31 -5.93 18.63 -15.02
C GLU A 31 -6.84 17.41 -14.82
N VAL A 32 -7.88 17.23 -15.66
CA VAL A 32 -8.71 16.02 -15.63
C VAL A 32 -7.87 14.76 -15.90
N LEU A 33 -7.01 14.79 -16.91
CA LEU A 33 -6.15 13.66 -17.27
C LEU A 33 -5.16 13.33 -16.15
N LYS A 34 -4.60 14.35 -15.50
CA LYS A 34 -3.70 14.20 -14.35
C LYS A 34 -4.42 13.56 -13.16
N GLN A 35 -5.58 14.09 -12.76
CA GLN A 35 -6.37 13.54 -11.66
C GLN A 35 -6.81 12.10 -11.94
N TYR A 36 -7.20 11.79 -13.18
CA TYR A 36 -7.52 10.43 -13.59
C TYR A 36 -6.31 9.49 -13.46
N ALA A 37 -5.13 9.91 -13.91
CA ALA A 37 -3.92 9.11 -13.79
C ALA A 37 -3.55 8.84 -12.33
N GLU A 38 -3.62 9.87 -11.46
CA GLU A 38 -3.39 9.73 -10.02
C GLU A 38 -4.40 8.77 -9.37
N GLN A 39 -5.68 8.87 -9.74
CA GLN A 39 -6.73 7.98 -9.26
C GLN A 39 -6.50 6.52 -9.69
N GLU A 40 -6.11 6.29 -10.94
CA GLU A 40 -5.89 4.96 -11.47
C GLU A 40 -4.64 4.31 -10.85
N GLU A 41 -3.56 5.08 -10.64
CA GLU A 41 -2.42 4.62 -9.85
C GLU A 41 -2.81 4.24 -8.42
N ALA A 42 -3.59 5.08 -7.74
CA ALA A 42 -4.07 4.80 -6.39
C ALA A 42 -4.94 3.54 -6.36
N ARG A 43 -5.81 3.35 -7.35
CA ARG A 43 -6.66 2.17 -7.49
C ARG A 43 -5.83 0.90 -7.69
N GLN A 44 -4.81 0.94 -8.55
CA GLN A 44 -3.91 -0.18 -8.77
C GLN A 44 -3.13 -0.53 -7.50
N ARG A 45 -2.56 0.46 -6.82
CA ARG A 45 -1.86 0.26 -5.54
C ARG A 45 -2.79 -0.38 -4.51
N ASN A 46 -4.01 0.14 -4.36
CA ASN A 46 -5.00 -0.44 -3.45
C ASN A 46 -5.35 -1.89 -3.80
N GLY A 47 -5.51 -2.22 -5.09
CA GLY A 47 -5.74 -3.59 -5.53
C GLY A 47 -4.59 -4.52 -5.17
N TRP A 48 -3.34 -4.07 -5.35
CA TRP A 48 -2.16 -4.80 -4.96
C TRP A 48 -2.04 -4.99 -3.43
N GLU A 49 -2.37 -3.97 -2.63
CA GLU A 49 -2.40 -4.08 -1.18
C GLU A 49 -3.46 -5.08 -0.70
N GLN A 50 -4.65 -5.04 -1.28
CA GLN A 50 -5.72 -5.99 -0.97
C GLN A 50 -5.30 -7.43 -1.31
N ALA A 51 -4.74 -7.65 -2.49
CA ALA A 51 -4.24 -8.95 -2.90
C ALA A 51 -3.12 -9.45 -1.98
N ARG A 52 -2.18 -8.55 -1.61
CA ARG A 52 -1.07 -8.85 -0.69
C ARG A 52 -1.58 -9.22 0.71
N MET A 53 -2.62 -8.55 1.19
CA MET A 53 -3.25 -8.87 2.47
C MET A 53 -3.95 -10.23 2.46
N ILE A 54 -4.72 -10.54 1.39
CA ILE A 54 -5.38 -11.85 1.24
C ILE A 54 -4.33 -12.97 1.23
N ALA A 55 -3.25 -12.81 0.47
CA ALA A 55 -2.15 -13.77 0.44
C ALA A 55 -1.46 -13.89 1.81
N PHE A 56 -1.28 -12.78 2.52
CA PHE A 56 -0.72 -12.79 3.87
C PHE A 56 -1.58 -13.59 4.84
N SER A 57 -2.89 -13.37 4.86
CA SER A 57 -3.82 -14.12 5.71
C SER A 57 -3.80 -15.62 5.42
N ALA A 58 -3.59 -16.02 4.16
CA ALA A 58 -3.49 -17.42 3.78
C ALA A 58 -2.16 -18.08 4.20
N VAL A 59 -1.05 -17.36 4.11
CA VAL A 59 0.30 -17.94 4.31
C VAL A 59 0.82 -17.77 5.75
N ALA A 60 0.46 -16.68 6.43
CA ALA A 60 1.00 -16.33 7.75
C ALA A 60 0.82 -17.45 8.80
N PRO A 61 -0.32 -18.16 8.89
CA PRO A 61 -0.47 -19.26 9.86
C PRO A 61 0.51 -20.41 9.65
N HIS A 62 1.05 -20.56 8.45
CA HIS A 62 1.89 -21.69 8.03
C HIS A 62 3.37 -21.34 7.89
N SER A 63 3.76 -20.07 8.13
CA SER A 63 5.14 -19.61 7.93
C SER A 63 5.65 -18.79 9.09
N LYS A 64 6.78 -19.22 9.68
CA LYS A 64 7.48 -18.45 10.73
C LYS A 64 8.31 -17.28 10.17
N ARG A 65 8.51 -17.22 8.84
CA ARG A 65 9.35 -16.21 8.17
C ARG A 65 8.57 -14.96 7.77
N ILE A 66 7.28 -15.09 7.53
CA ILE A 66 6.43 -14.01 7.03
C ILE A 66 5.72 -13.39 8.23
N ARG A 67 6.06 -12.14 8.57
CA ARG A 67 5.53 -11.45 9.75
C ARG A 67 4.66 -10.25 9.38
N ARG A 68 4.84 -9.71 8.19
CA ARG A 68 4.04 -8.60 7.65
C ARG A 68 3.77 -8.81 6.16
N PRO A 69 2.72 -8.19 5.60
CA PRO A 69 2.36 -8.33 4.18
C PRO A 69 3.52 -7.98 3.22
N THR A 70 4.34 -6.98 3.54
CA THR A 70 5.52 -6.59 2.73
C THR A 70 6.64 -7.63 2.69
N ASP A 71 6.61 -8.65 3.55
CA ASP A 71 7.55 -9.78 3.47
C ASP A 71 7.19 -10.75 2.34
N LEU A 72 5.94 -10.75 1.84
CA LEU A 72 5.50 -11.55 0.69
C LEU A 72 5.98 -10.95 -0.63
N LEU A 73 5.66 -9.67 -0.82
CA LEU A 73 5.92 -8.93 -2.05
C LEU A 73 6.22 -7.48 -1.69
N LYS A 74 7.34 -6.98 -2.22
CA LYS A 74 7.76 -5.58 -2.06
C LYS A 74 7.44 -4.81 -3.32
N PHE A 75 6.86 -3.64 -3.14
CA PHE A 75 6.58 -2.69 -4.19
C PHE A 75 7.45 -1.45 -4.04
N ASP A 76 7.59 -0.70 -5.14
CA ASP A 76 8.44 0.50 -5.18
C ASP A 76 7.95 1.60 -4.21
N TRP A 77 6.66 1.58 -3.86
CA TRP A 77 6.05 2.54 -2.93
C TRP A 77 6.11 2.14 -1.45
N ASP A 78 6.65 0.97 -1.10
CA ASP A 78 6.80 0.54 0.31
C ASP A 78 7.92 1.32 1.06
N GLY A 79 8.61 2.23 0.36
CA GLY A 79 9.74 2.99 0.87
C GLY A 79 10.98 2.13 1.05
N LYS A 80 12.12 2.78 1.35
CA LYS A 80 13.32 2.03 1.76
C LYS A 80 12.98 1.30 3.06
N PRO A 81 13.42 0.04 3.24
CA PRO A 81 13.24 -0.63 4.50
C PRO A 81 13.78 0.28 5.58
N ILE A 82 12.93 0.69 6.51
CA ILE A 82 13.39 1.24 7.78
C ILE A 82 14.27 0.11 8.32
N ARG A 83 15.59 0.28 8.24
CA ARG A 83 16.51 -0.53 9.03
C ARG A 83 15.96 -0.34 10.42
N LYS A 84 15.34 -1.39 10.98
CA LYS A 84 15.25 -1.45 12.43
C LYS A 84 16.69 -1.25 12.86
N GLU A 85 16.99 -0.10 13.44
CA GLU A 85 18.04 -0.04 14.46
C GLU A 85 17.83 -1.31 15.24
N GLU A 86 18.84 -2.17 15.28
CA GLU A 86 18.74 -3.49 15.86
C GLU A 86 18.12 -3.27 17.25
N ASP A 87 16.80 -3.50 17.37
CA ASP A 87 16.08 -3.39 18.64
C ASP A 87 16.98 -4.20 19.56
N GLU A 88 17.70 -3.54 20.49
CA GLU A 88 18.74 -4.17 21.30
C GLU A 88 18.16 -5.50 21.73
N LYS A 89 18.69 -6.59 21.16
CA LYS A 89 18.02 -7.88 21.27
C LYS A 89 18.17 -8.26 22.72
N MET A 90 17.16 -7.97 23.53
CA MET A 90 17.07 -8.42 24.90
C MET A 90 17.45 -9.89 24.89
N THR A 91 18.47 -10.21 25.65
CA THR A 91 18.98 -11.56 25.78
C THR A 91 17.86 -12.46 26.30
N LEU A 92 17.96 -13.76 26.01
CA LEU A 92 17.01 -14.76 26.51
C LEU A 92 16.83 -14.68 28.04
N GLU A 93 17.87 -14.29 28.76
CA GLU A 93 17.85 -14.12 30.22
C GLU A 93 17.08 -12.88 30.67
N GLU A 94 17.30 -11.72 30.03
CA GLU A 94 16.56 -10.50 30.35
C GLU A 94 15.06 -10.68 30.09
N ARG A 95 14.72 -11.38 29.00
CA ARG A 95 13.34 -11.69 28.66
C ARG A 95 12.67 -12.63 29.67
N ARG A 96 13.46 -13.55 30.25
CA ARG A 96 12.99 -14.47 31.29
C ARG A 96 12.73 -13.73 32.60
N ARG A 97 13.65 -12.85 33.03
CA ARG A 97 13.46 -12.03 34.24
C ARG A 97 12.22 -11.15 34.15
N LEU A 98 12.00 -10.51 33.00
CA LEU A 98 10.82 -9.68 32.76
C LEU A 98 9.51 -10.48 32.84
N MET A 99 9.52 -11.72 32.34
CA MET A 99 8.37 -12.64 32.44
C MET A 99 8.13 -13.09 33.89
N ASP A 100 9.19 -13.36 34.65
CA ASP A 100 9.09 -13.74 36.06
C ASP A 100 8.53 -12.58 36.91
N GLU A 101 9.03 -11.35 36.72
CA GLU A 101 8.53 -10.13 37.39
C GLU A 101 7.06 -9.83 37.08
N LEU A 102 6.65 -9.97 35.82
CA LEU A 102 5.25 -9.81 35.42
C LEU A 102 4.36 -10.87 36.07
N THR A 103 4.85 -12.10 36.19
CA THR A 103 4.11 -13.21 36.80
C THR A 103 3.94 -13.03 38.31
N GLU A 104 4.92 -12.42 38.99
CA GLU A 104 4.79 -12.06 40.40
C GLU A 104 3.77 -10.94 40.61
N LYS A 105 3.84 -9.86 39.82
CA LYS A 105 2.83 -8.78 39.89
C LYS A 105 1.40 -9.28 39.68
N TRP A 106 1.20 -10.22 38.77
CA TRP A 106 -0.13 -10.81 38.49
C TRP A 106 -0.64 -11.76 39.59
N LYS A 107 0.20 -12.15 40.55
CA LYS A 107 -0.21 -12.93 41.72
C LYS A 107 -0.54 -12.05 42.93
N GLU A 108 -0.14 -10.78 42.89
CA GLU A 108 -0.39 -9.79 43.94
C GLU A 108 -1.69 -9.00 43.74
N ASP A 109 -2.28 -9.07 42.54
CA ASP A 109 -3.64 -8.59 42.19
C ASP A 109 -4.69 -9.73 42.25
#